data_AF-A0A3E4PHH3-F1
#
_entry.id   AF-A0A3E4PHH3-F1
#
_cell.length_a   1.000
_cell.length_b   1.000
_cell.length_c   1.000
_cell.angle_alpha   90.00
_cell.angle_beta   90.00
_cell.angle_gamma   90.00
#
_symmetry.space_group_name_H-M   'P 1'
#
loop_
_entity.id
_entity.type
_entity.pdbx_description
1 polymer ?
#
loop_
_entity_poly.entity_id
_entity_poly.type
_entity_poly.pdbx_seq_one_letter_code
_entity_poly.pdbx_strand_id
1 'polypeptide(L)'
;MKVATFIILLCMMLDGCAKLEKKQKLPIATYMGGNNTITEICKELNAVGASHVDVFQEWVTDFADSAGKNANIKDTWSDPEKMKVDTGKCMDGWEKNHNYSDTDCRMTAFLLLDGLLHAESTEDNYDGTYLMFDMEAIDNVDRYEIIRKNKDMFITLYGEKSIIDDKHPETTFSDSWKHYGFQIDSDRISILSIAIYDPDTDAIFIGHTGLLIKYSDYFLFVEKIAFEQPYQATKVYNMEELFDILSSRPEYFGEEGEAGPFVYNNGEYIGTLKNNN
;
A
#
# COMPACT_ATOMS: atom_id res chain seq x y z
N MET A 1 -16.60 73.53 45.44
CA MET A 1 -17.58 72.88 44.54
C MET A 1 -16.84 72.25 43.38
N LYS A 2 -17.05 70.94 43.19
CA LYS A 2 -16.60 70.11 42.05
C LYS A 2 -17.27 70.62 40.75
N VAL A 3 -16.70 70.39 39.56
CA VAL A 3 -17.09 69.36 38.57
C VAL A 3 -16.53 69.90 37.23
N ALA A 4 -16.05 69.18 36.22
CA ALA A 4 -15.53 67.84 36.00
C ALA A 4 -14.86 67.90 34.61
N THR A 5 -13.66 67.33 34.45
CA THR A 5 -13.01 67.20 33.14
C THR A 5 -13.23 65.79 32.61
N PHE A 6 -13.91 65.69 31.48
CA PHE A 6 -14.09 64.45 30.72
C PHE A 6 -12.74 63.96 30.19
N ILE A 7 -12.31 62.76 30.58
CA ILE A 7 -11.22 62.04 29.92
C ILE A 7 -11.87 60.93 29.09
N ILE A 8 -11.78 61.06 27.77
CA ILE A 8 -12.15 60.00 26.82
C ILE A 8 -11.02 58.97 26.85
N LEU A 9 -11.30 57.80 27.40
CA LEU A 9 -10.38 56.66 27.42
C LEU A 9 -10.50 55.91 26.09
N LEU A 10 -9.47 56.02 25.26
CA LEU A 10 -9.35 55.29 24.00
C LEU A 10 -8.81 53.88 24.31
N CYS A 11 -9.70 52.89 24.44
CA CYS A 11 -9.31 51.49 24.56
C CYS A 11 -9.04 50.92 23.16
N MET A 12 -7.77 50.87 22.76
CA MET A 12 -7.33 50.01 21.65
C MET A 12 -7.31 48.56 22.16
N MET A 13 -8.34 47.78 21.84
CA MET A 13 -8.29 46.33 21.97
C MET A 13 -7.50 45.78 20.78
N LEU A 14 -6.25 45.39 21.05
CA LEU A 14 -5.48 44.53 20.16
C LEU A 14 -6.00 43.11 20.36
N ASP A 15 -6.96 42.69 19.53
CA ASP A 15 -7.31 41.29 19.37
C ASP A 15 -6.13 40.56 18.73
N GLY A 16 -5.25 40.04 19.58
CA GLY A 16 -4.20 39.11 19.21
C GLY A 16 -4.81 37.78 18.82
N CYS A 17 -5.30 37.67 17.59
CA CYS A 17 -5.69 36.39 17.00
C CYS A 17 -4.41 35.63 16.63
N ALA A 18 -3.77 35.03 17.64
CA ALA A 18 -2.73 34.04 17.41
C ALA A 18 -3.39 32.80 16.78
N LYS A 19 -3.46 32.76 15.45
CA LYS A 19 -3.62 31.52 14.70
C LYS A 19 -2.47 30.61 15.14
N LEU A 20 -2.79 29.59 15.93
CA LEU A 20 -1.94 28.41 16.06
C LEU A 20 -1.82 27.80 14.67
N GLU A 21 -0.79 28.19 13.92
CA GLU A 21 -0.33 27.42 12.77
C GLU A 21 0.10 26.06 13.30
N LYS A 22 -0.77 25.05 13.18
CA LYS A 22 -0.33 23.65 13.30
C LYS A 22 0.72 23.46 12.21
N LYS A 23 1.99 23.36 12.61
CA LYS A 23 3.07 22.96 11.71
C LYS A 23 2.64 21.68 11.00
N GLN A 24 2.48 21.75 9.68
CA GLN A 24 2.07 20.60 8.87
C GLN A 24 3.07 19.47 9.14
N LYS A 25 2.56 18.33 9.61
CA LYS A 25 3.38 17.13 9.76
C LYS A 25 3.68 16.62 8.35
N LEU A 26 4.94 16.30 8.07
CA LEU A 26 5.37 15.83 6.75
C LEU A 26 5.33 14.29 6.70
N PRO A 27 5.01 13.69 5.53
CA PRO A 27 5.10 12.26 5.33
C PRO A 27 6.47 11.70 5.73
N ILE A 28 6.46 10.51 6.30
CA ILE A 28 7.67 9.74 6.61
C ILE A 28 7.47 8.31 6.16
N ALA A 29 8.53 7.65 5.70
CA ALA A 29 8.49 6.26 5.34
C ALA A 29 9.71 5.52 5.91
N THR A 30 9.64 4.20 5.94
CA THR A 30 10.74 3.35 6.35
C THR A 30 10.78 2.10 5.51
N TYR A 31 11.99 1.72 5.09
CA TYR A 31 12.23 0.34 4.73
C TYR A 31 12.38 -0.42 6.04
N MET A 32 11.68 -1.54 6.20
CA MET A 32 11.76 -2.37 7.40
C MET A 32 13.09 -3.14 7.45
N GLY A 33 14.21 -2.41 7.48
CA GLY A 33 15.57 -2.91 7.32
C GLY A 33 16.19 -3.51 8.59
N GLY A 34 15.43 -3.61 9.67
CA GLY A 34 15.91 -4.18 10.92
C GLY A 34 14.85 -4.22 12.02
N ASN A 35 15.25 -4.74 13.18
CA ASN A 35 14.33 -5.10 14.24
C ASN A 35 13.50 -3.92 14.79
N ASN A 36 14.02 -2.69 14.76
CA ASN A 36 13.33 -1.53 15.34
C ASN A 36 12.03 -1.24 14.56
N THR A 37 12.14 -0.99 13.26
CA THR A 37 11.01 -0.66 12.38
C THR A 37 10.11 -1.88 12.15
N ILE A 38 10.68 -3.09 12.04
CA ILE A 38 9.88 -4.33 11.95
C ILE A 38 8.97 -4.49 13.17
N THR A 39 9.52 -4.35 14.38
CA THR A 39 8.74 -4.48 15.63
C THR A 39 7.66 -3.41 15.73
N GLU A 40 7.97 -2.17 15.33
CA GLU A 40 7.00 -1.07 15.30
C GLU A 40 5.82 -1.40 14.38
N ILE A 41 6.09 -1.77 13.12
CA ILE A 41 5.03 -2.05 12.14
C ILE A 41 4.23 -3.30 12.51
N CYS A 42 4.86 -4.36 13.01
CA CYS A 42 4.15 -5.55 13.48
C CYS A 42 3.23 -5.22 14.66
N LYS A 43 3.62 -4.29 15.54
CA LYS A 43 2.75 -3.82 16.63
C LYS A 43 1.54 -3.08 16.09
N GLU A 44 1.71 -2.20 15.10
CA GLU A 44 0.60 -1.49 14.47
C GLU A 44 -0.36 -2.47 13.78
N LEU A 45 0.15 -3.43 12.99
CA LEU A 45 -0.64 -4.48 12.34
C LEU A 45 -1.45 -5.32 13.34
N ASN A 46 -0.82 -5.80 14.41
CA ASN A 46 -1.51 -6.51 15.49
C ASN A 46 -2.60 -5.66 16.14
N ALA A 47 -2.33 -4.37 16.36
CA ALA A 47 -3.27 -3.46 17.00
C ALA A 47 -4.54 -3.23 16.17
N VAL A 48 -4.47 -3.46 14.85
CA VAL A 48 -5.61 -3.33 13.94
C VAL A 48 -6.28 -4.64 13.56
N GLY A 49 -5.75 -5.77 14.05
CA GLY A 49 -6.32 -7.09 13.84
C GLY A 49 -5.90 -7.74 12.52
N ALA A 50 -4.80 -7.30 11.91
CA ALA A 50 -4.21 -7.99 10.76
C ALA A 50 -3.84 -9.44 11.14
N SER A 51 -3.92 -10.34 10.18
CA SER A 51 -3.67 -11.76 10.37
C SER A 51 -2.22 -12.13 10.11
N HIS A 52 -1.80 -13.27 10.67
CA HIS A 52 -0.47 -13.87 10.45
C HIS A 52 0.71 -12.88 10.59
N VAL A 53 0.61 -11.95 11.54
CA VAL A 53 1.62 -10.89 11.74
C VAL A 53 2.97 -11.49 12.19
N ASP A 54 2.94 -12.64 12.85
CA ASP A 54 4.13 -13.44 13.17
C ASP A 54 4.82 -13.98 11.91
N VAL A 55 4.07 -14.56 10.97
CA VAL A 55 4.60 -15.03 9.68
C VAL A 55 5.13 -13.86 8.85
N PHE A 56 4.38 -12.75 8.81
CA PHE A 56 4.85 -11.52 8.18
C PHE A 56 6.16 -11.03 8.81
N GLN A 57 6.25 -11.00 10.15
CA GLN A 57 7.47 -10.61 10.85
C GLN A 57 8.66 -11.51 10.48
N GLU A 58 8.46 -12.82 10.38
CA GLU A 58 9.48 -13.75 9.89
C GLU A 58 9.92 -13.40 8.47
N TRP A 59 8.96 -13.10 7.58
CA TRP A 59 9.28 -12.75 6.19
C TRP A 59 10.12 -11.47 6.07
N VAL A 60 9.70 -10.41 6.76
CA VAL A 60 10.42 -9.14 6.74
C VAL A 60 11.79 -9.26 7.39
N THR A 61 11.91 -10.02 8.49
CA THR A 61 13.19 -10.23 9.17
C THR A 61 14.18 -10.96 8.28
N ASP A 62 13.74 -12.01 7.59
CA ASP A 62 14.59 -12.78 6.68
C ASP A 62 15.06 -11.94 5.49
N PHE A 63 14.16 -11.16 4.88
CA PHE A 63 14.54 -10.21 3.83
C PHE A 63 15.54 -9.18 4.36
N ALA A 64 15.29 -8.56 5.52
CA ALA A 64 16.19 -7.59 6.12
C ALA A 64 17.58 -8.19 6.41
N ASP A 65 17.63 -9.42 6.92
CA ASP A 65 18.86 -10.11 7.29
C ASP A 65 19.66 -10.65 6.11
N SER A 66 19.03 -10.81 4.94
CA SER A 66 19.67 -11.27 3.70
C SER A 66 19.84 -10.11 2.69
N ALA A 67 18.81 -9.86 1.89
CA ALA A 67 18.72 -8.82 0.88
C ALA A 67 19.01 -7.42 1.46
N GLY A 68 18.40 -7.12 2.61
CA GLY A 68 18.52 -5.83 3.29
C GLY A 68 19.95 -5.52 3.73
N LYS A 69 20.62 -6.47 4.38
CA LYS A 69 22.04 -6.32 4.75
C LYS A 69 22.93 -6.15 3.53
N ASN A 70 22.71 -6.91 2.45
CA ASN A 70 23.52 -6.79 1.23
C ASN A 70 23.34 -5.42 0.55
N ALA A 71 22.11 -4.89 0.54
CA ALA A 71 21.78 -3.58 -0.01
C ALA A 71 22.02 -2.40 0.95
N ASN A 72 22.45 -2.64 2.19
CA ASN A 72 22.62 -1.64 3.25
C ASN A 72 21.34 -0.86 3.57
N ILE A 73 20.20 -1.56 3.63
CA ILE A 73 18.92 -0.98 4.02
C ILE A 73 19.00 -0.50 5.47
N LYS A 74 18.47 0.69 5.74
CA LYS A 74 18.49 1.31 7.06
C LYS A 74 17.23 0.99 7.84
N ASP A 75 17.41 0.73 9.14
CA ASP A 75 16.34 0.50 10.11
C ASP A 75 15.87 1.81 10.77
N THR A 76 15.42 2.77 9.95
CA THR A 76 15.02 4.11 10.41
C THR A 76 13.92 4.71 9.54
N TRP A 77 13.10 5.57 10.13
CA TRP A 77 12.20 6.46 9.38
C TRP A 77 12.98 7.56 8.65
N SER A 78 12.54 7.89 7.44
CA SER A 78 13.13 8.91 6.56
C SER A 78 12.04 9.63 5.78
N ASP A 79 12.45 10.70 5.12
CA ASP A 79 11.70 11.34 4.04
C ASP A 79 11.51 10.34 2.87
N PRO A 80 10.26 10.08 2.41
CA PRO A 80 9.98 9.16 1.30
C PRO A 80 10.75 9.49 0.02
N GLU A 81 10.93 10.76 -0.33
CA GLU A 81 11.66 11.17 -1.55
C GLU A 81 13.15 10.84 -1.48
N LYS A 82 13.69 10.68 -0.27
CA LYS A 82 15.09 10.32 -0.03
C LYS A 82 15.30 8.82 0.06
N MET A 83 14.24 8.03 0.13
CA MET A 83 14.34 6.59 0.20
C MET A 83 14.72 6.03 -1.17
N LYS A 84 15.93 5.47 -1.23
CA LYS A 84 16.47 4.80 -2.41
C LYS A 84 17.14 3.53 -1.96
N VAL A 85 16.94 2.48 -2.73
CA VAL A 85 17.56 1.18 -2.50
C VAL A 85 18.08 0.63 -3.83
N ASP A 86 19.19 -0.07 -3.75
CA ASP A 86 19.77 -0.80 -4.88
C ASP A 86 19.08 -2.17 -4.96
N THR A 87 18.05 -2.27 -5.80
CA THR A 87 17.23 -3.48 -5.94
C THR A 87 18.03 -4.66 -6.49
N GLY A 88 19.02 -4.39 -7.35
CA GLY A 88 19.97 -5.40 -7.80
C GLY A 88 20.75 -6.02 -6.63
N LYS A 89 21.21 -5.19 -5.68
CA LYS A 89 21.82 -5.73 -4.44
C LYS A 89 20.83 -6.42 -3.52
N CYS A 90 19.56 -6.01 -3.48
CA CYS A 90 18.57 -6.77 -2.73
C CYS A 90 18.44 -8.18 -3.31
N MET A 91 18.28 -8.30 -4.62
CA MET A 91 18.22 -9.57 -5.34
C MET A 91 19.48 -10.41 -5.12
N ASP A 92 20.68 -9.84 -5.33
CA ASP A 92 21.96 -10.51 -5.07
C ASP A 92 22.08 -11.02 -3.62
N GLY A 93 21.53 -10.28 -2.65
CA GLY A 93 21.55 -10.66 -1.25
C GLY A 93 20.57 -11.78 -0.92
N TRP A 94 19.41 -11.76 -1.56
CA TRP A 94 18.37 -12.78 -1.44
C TRP A 94 18.85 -14.12 -2.03
N GLU A 95 19.32 -14.11 -3.28
CA GLU A 95 19.74 -15.29 -4.04
C GLU A 95 20.96 -16.03 -3.45
N LYS A 96 21.72 -15.37 -2.57
CA LYS A 96 22.81 -16.02 -1.82
C LYS A 96 22.31 -17.08 -0.84
N ASN A 97 21.11 -16.91 -0.30
CA ASN A 97 20.56 -17.77 0.75
C ASN A 97 19.27 -18.48 0.31
N HIS A 98 18.66 -18.05 -0.79
CA HIS A 98 17.37 -18.53 -1.28
C HIS A 98 17.45 -18.92 -2.76
N ASN A 99 16.73 -19.97 -3.13
CA ASN A 99 16.59 -20.45 -4.51
C ASN A 99 15.17 -20.26 -5.06
N TYR A 100 14.41 -19.35 -4.46
CA TYR A 100 13.04 -19.00 -4.78
C TYR A 100 12.85 -17.49 -4.57
N SER A 101 11.87 -16.87 -5.24
CA SER A 101 11.56 -15.44 -5.05
C SER A 101 10.94 -15.19 -3.66
N ASP A 102 11.23 -14.03 -3.04
CA ASP A 102 10.50 -13.58 -1.84
C ASP A 102 9.00 -13.33 -2.15
N THR A 103 8.25 -12.68 -1.26
CA THR A 103 6.89 -12.24 -1.58
C THR A 103 6.84 -10.93 -2.33
N ASP A 104 5.73 -10.70 -3.02
CA ASP A 104 5.37 -9.44 -3.64
C ASP A 104 4.22 -8.75 -2.88
N CYS A 105 3.64 -7.72 -3.51
CA CYS A 105 2.58 -6.90 -2.95
C CYS A 105 1.31 -7.70 -2.66
N ARG A 106 0.87 -8.52 -3.63
CA ARG A 106 -0.37 -9.29 -3.59
C ARG A 106 -0.28 -10.36 -2.52
N MET A 107 0.82 -11.10 -2.49
CA MET A 107 1.08 -12.14 -1.50
C MET A 107 1.14 -11.58 -0.08
N THR A 108 1.83 -10.45 0.11
CA THR A 108 1.95 -9.79 1.42
C THR A 108 0.61 -9.29 1.93
N ALA A 109 -0.14 -8.55 1.10
CA ALA A 109 -1.44 -8.01 1.49
C ALA A 109 -2.46 -9.13 1.77
N PHE A 110 -2.45 -10.18 0.96
CA PHE A 110 -3.36 -11.32 1.12
C PHE A 110 -3.09 -12.10 2.41
N LEU A 111 -1.81 -12.35 2.76
CA LEU A 111 -1.45 -12.96 4.04
C LEU A 111 -2.04 -12.16 5.21
N LEU A 112 -1.81 -10.85 5.22
CA LEU A 112 -2.18 -9.98 6.34
C LEU A 112 -3.70 -9.74 6.46
N LEU A 113 -4.47 -10.03 5.40
CA LEU A 113 -5.93 -9.94 5.37
C LEU A 113 -6.65 -11.27 5.55
N ASP A 114 -5.93 -12.38 5.72
CA ASP A 114 -6.57 -13.69 5.90
C ASP A 114 -7.58 -13.64 7.06
N GLY A 115 -8.77 -14.20 6.88
CA GLY A 115 -9.86 -14.12 7.86
C GLY A 115 -10.56 -12.75 8.00
N LEU A 116 -10.00 -11.65 7.49
CA LEU A 116 -10.69 -10.36 7.36
C LEU A 116 -11.31 -10.18 5.97
N LEU A 117 -10.67 -10.73 4.94
CA LEU A 117 -11.17 -10.72 3.57
C LEU A 117 -12.19 -11.85 3.38
N HIS A 118 -13.36 -11.49 2.87
CA HIS A 118 -14.44 -12.41 2.52
C HIS A 118 -14.89 -12.18 1.09
N ALA A 119 -15.40 -13.24 0.46
CA ALA A 119 -16.12 -13.20 -0.80
C ALA A 119 -17.34 -14.12 -0.71
N GLU A 120 -18.40 -13.78 -1.43
CA GLU A 120 -19.59 -14.63 -1.59
C GLU A 120 -19.35 -15.78 -2.57
N SER A 121 -18.46 -15.58 -3.54
CA SER A 121 -18.05 -16.57 -4.53
C SER A 121 -16.58 -16.40 -4.94
N THR A 122 -15.98 -17.44 -5.49
CA THR A 122 -14.62 -17.44 -6.05
C THR A 122 -14.60 -18.16 -7.38
N GLU A 123 -13.59 -17.86 -8.18
CA GLU A 123 -13.22 -18.62 -9.38
C GLU A 123 -12.22 -19.71 -9.01
N ASP A 124 -12.37 -20.90 -9.59
CA ASP A 124 -11.54 -22.08 -9.33
C ASP A 124 -10.51 -22.33 -10.44
N ASN A 125 -10.42 -21.43 -11.43
CA ASN A 125 -9.50 -21.53 -12.56
C ASN A 125 -8.96 -20.16 -12.94
N TYR A 126 -7.66 -20.11 -13.24
CA TYR A 126 -6.95 -18.95 -13.77
C TYR A 126 -6.19 -19.36 -15.04
N ASP A 127 -6.53 -18.74 -16.16
CA ASP A 127 -5.87 -18.94 -17.47
C ASP A 127 -5.06 -17.73 -17.92
N GLY A 128 -4.94 -16.74 -17.03
CA GLY A 128 -4.25 -15.49 -17.25
C GLY A 128 -2.72 -15.54 -17.11
N THR A 129 -2.06 -14.41 -17.38
CA THR A 129 -0.59 -14.29 -17.33
C THR A 129 -0.06 -13.34 -16.26
N TYR A 130 -0.86 -12.40 -15.75
CA TYR A 130 -0.41 -11.39 -14.78
C TYR A 130 -0.13 -11.93 -13.38
N LEU A 131 -0.64 -13.12 -13.03
CA LEU A 131 -0.32 -13.82 -11.78
C LEU A 131 0.74 -14.92 -11.96
N MET A 132 1.38 -15.04 -13.13
CA MET A 132 2.27 -16.17 -13.43
C MET A 132 3.37 -16.36 -12.37
N PHE A 133 4.05 -15.28 -11.97
CA PHE A 133 5.11 -15.35 -10.97
C PHE A 133 4.58 -15.61 -9.56
N ASP A 134 3.41 -15.05 -9.21
CA ASP A 134 2.73 -15.33 -7.95
C ASP A 134 2.39 -16.82 -7.85
N MET A 135 1.79 -17.37 -8.91
CA MET A 135 1.35 -18.77 -8.95
C MET A 135 2.55 -19.70 -8.90
N GLU A 136 3.63 -19.39 -9.64
CA GLU A 136 4.87 -20.17 -9.57
C GLU A 136 5.43 -20.20 -8.13
N ALA A 137 5.48 -19.06 -7.45
CA ALA A 137 5.93 -19.00 -6.06
C ALA A 137 4.98 -19.75 -5.12
N ILE A 138 3.68 -19.43 -5.17
CA ILE A 138 2.64 -20.00 -4.32
C ILE A 138 2.57 -21.52 -4.48
N ASP A 139 2.73 -22.07 -5.68
CA ASP A 139 2.60 -23.52 -5.91
C ASP A 139 3.85 -24.31 -5.49
N ASN A 140 5.03 -23.71 -5.55
CA ASN A 140 6.29 -24.45 -5.42
C ASN A 140 7.09 -24.18 -4.14
N VAL A 141 6.73 -23.18 -3.34
CA VAL A 141 7.48 -22.77 -2.14
C VAL A 141 6.68 -22.99 -0.86
N ASP A 142 7.15 -23.84 0.04
CA ASP A 142 6.45 -24.18 1.30
C ASP A 142 6.15 -22.96 2.19
N ARG A 143 6.99 -21.92 2.10
CA ARG A 143 6.80 -20.63 2.79
C ARG A 143 5.43 -20.00 2.54
N TYR A 144 4.80 -20.28 1.39
CA TYR A 144 3.54 -19.66 0.96
C TYR A 144 2.32 -20.57 1.12
N GLU A 145 2.44 -21.65 1.91
CA GLU A 145 1.38 -22.63 2.15
C GLU A 145 0.07 -22.00 2.67
N ILE A 146 0.15 -20.93 3.48
CA ILE A 146 -1.06 -20.22 3.97
C ILE A 146 -1.84 -19.61 2.80
N ILE A 147 -1.14 -18.97 1.85
CA ILE A 147 -1.76 -18.38 0.66
C ILE A 147 -2.27 -19.50 -0.25
N ARG A 148 -1.48 -20.56 -0.45
CA ARG A 148 -1.83 -21.73 -1.28
C ARG A 148 -3.16 -22.36 -0.87
N LYS A 149 -3.46 -22.43 0.43
CA LYS A 149 -4.74 -22.97 0.94
C LYS A 149 -5.97 -22.17 0.52
N ASN A 150 -5.80 -20.88 0.20
CA ASN A 150 -6.86 -19.96 -0.21
C ASN A 150 -6.62 -19.44 -1.64
N LYS A 151 -6.01 -20.26 -2.50
CA LYS A 151 -5.57 -19.88 -3.86
C LYS A 151 -6.71 -19.37 -4.75
N ASP A 152 -7.90 -19.96 -4.68
CA ASP A 152 -9.07 -19.55 -5.47
C ASP A 152 -9.47 -18.09 -5.13
N MET A 153 -9.46 -17.74 -3.85
CA MET A 153 -9.72 -16.37 -3.38
C MET A 153 -8.62 -15.41 -3.87
N PHE A 154 -7.36 -15.82 -3.82
CA PHE A 154 -6.22 -15.03 -4.31
C PHE A 154 -6.36 -14.72 -5.81
N ILE A 155 -6.62 -15.75 -6.61
CA ILE A 155 -6.85 -15.65 -8.06
C ILE A 155 -8.03 -14.73 -8.35
N THR A 156 -9.15 -14.94 -7.65
CA THR A 156 -10.37 -14.15 -7.86
C THR A 156 -10.10 -12.66 -7.62
N LEU A 157 -9.38 -12.34 -6.54
CA LEU A 157 -9.09 -10.97 -6.12
C LEU A 157 -8.11 -10.24 -7.05
N TYR A 158 -7.06 -10.92 -7.51
CA TYR A 158 -5.95 -10.26 -8.23
C TYR A 158 -5.83 -10.59 -9.71
N GLY A 159 -6.52 -11.64 -10.19
CA GLY A 159 -6.51 -12.03 -11.60
C GLY A 159 -7.05 -10.90 -12.47
N GLU A 160 -6.48 -10.75 -13.66
CA GLU A 160 -6.90 -9.74 -14.61
C GLU A 160 -8.39 -9.87 -14.96
N LYS A 161 -9.01 -8.73 -15.26
CA LYS A 161 -10.41 -8.65 -15.67
C LYS A 161 -10.45 -8.03 -17.06
N SER A 162 -11.04 -8.75 -18.01
CA SER A 162 -11.29 -8.20 -19.34
C SER A 162 -12.24 -7.01 -19.25
N ILE A 163 -12.00 -6.00 -20.07
CA ILE A 163 -12.91 -4.87 -20.17
C ILE A 163 -14.10 -5.31 -21.04
N ILE A 164 -15.30 -5.18 -20.48
CA ILE A 164 -16.54 -5.40 -21.24
C ILE A 164 -17.06 -4.00 -21.61
N ASP A 165 -17.05 -3.70 -22.91
CA ASP A 165 -17.61 -2.54 -23.66
C ASP A 165 -18.05 -1.28 -22.87
N ASP A 166 -17.62 -0.08 -23.32
CA ASP A 166 -17.82 1.31 -22.80
C ASP A 166 -16.60 2.09 -22.25
N LYS A 167 -15.34 1.72 -22.53
CA LYS A 167 -14.14 2.57 -22.25
C LYS A 167 -14.03 3.14 -20.81
N HIS A 168 -14.58 2.44 -19.82
CA HIS A 168 -14.50 2.83 -18.41
C HIS A 168 -13.67 1.82 -17.59
N PRO A 169 -12.37 1.64 -17.90
CA PRO A 169 -11.49 0.74 -17.16
C PRO A 169 -11.48 1.01 -15.65
N GLU A 170 -11.76 2.25 -15.22
CA GLU A 170 -11.87 2.65 -13.82
C GLU A 170 -13.03 1.99 -13.06
N THR A 171 -13.97 1.33 -13.75
CA THR A 171 -15.12 0.66 -13.11
C THR A 171 -14.95 -0.85 -13.04
N THR A 172 -14.11 -1.44 -13.90
CA THR A 172 -13.97 -2.89 -14.08
C THR A 172 -13.61 -3.60 -12.77
N PHE A 173 -12.67 -3.06 -11.99
CA PHE A 173 -12.28 -3.69 -10.72
C PHE A 173 -13.37 -3.55 -9.65
N SER A 174 -14.07 -2.41 -9.60
CA SER A 174 -15.22 -2.22 -8.71
C SER A 174 -16.36 -3.18 -9.02
N ASP A 175 -16.62 -3.45 -10.30
CA ASP A 175 -17.67 -4.38 -10.72
C ASP A 175 -17.29 -5.83 -10.44
N SER A 176 -16.01 -6.19 -10.59
CA SER A 176 -15.48 -7.46 -10.09
C SER A 176 -15.67 -7.60 -8.58
N TRP A 177 -15.36 -6.55 -7.80
CA TRP A 177 -15.55 -6.57 -6.34
C TRP A 177 -17.00 -6.83 -5.94
N LYS A 178 -17.95 -6.18 -6.62
CA LYS A 178 -19.39 -6.42 -6.40
C LYS A 178 -19.81 -7.81 -6.85
N HIS A 179 -19.29 -8.29 -7.98
CA HIS A 179 -19.68 -9.58 -8.56
C HIS A 179 -19.35 -10.76 -7.63
N TYR A 180 -18.15 -10.78 -7.05
CA TYR A 180 -17.73 -11.83 -6.12
C TYR A 180 -18.13 -11.54 -4.66
N GLY A 181 -18.75 -10.38 -4.40
CA GLY A 181 -19.19 -9.99 -3.06
C GLY A 181 -18.02 -9.79 -2.08
N PHE A 182 -16.92 -9.20 -2.54
CA PHE A 182 -15.75 -8.97 -1.71
C PHE A 182 -16.01 -7.96 -0.59
N GLN A 183 -15.56 -8.28 0.62
CA GLN A 183 -15.68 -7.45 1.81
C GLN A 183 -14.44 -7.58 2.70
N ILE A 184 -14.07 -6.49 3.38
CA ILE A 184 -13.08 -6.50 4.46
C ILE A 184 -13.83 -6.26 5.77
N ASP A 185 -13.78 -7.20 6.71
CA ASP A 185 -14.37 -7.07 8.04
C ASP A 185 -13.49 -6.22 8.98
N SER A 186 -13.31 -4.94 8.61
CA SER A 186 -12.55 -3.97 9.41
C SER A 186 -12.97 -2.54 9.08
N ASP A 187 -13.03 -1.68 10.09
CA ASP A 187 -13.20 -0.23 9.95
C ASP A 187 -11.87 0.53 9.96
N ARG A 188 -10.76 -0.17 10.26
CA ARG A 188 -9.41 0.42 10.39
C ARG A 188 -8.42 -0.07 9.35
N ILE A 189 -8.60 -1.26 8.80
CA ILE A 189 -7.74 -1.81 7.74
C ILE A 189 -8.52 -1.81 6.43
N SER A 190 -7.88 -1.39 5.36
CA SER A 190 -8.37 -1.60 4.02
C SER A 190 -7.27 -2.04 3.07
N ILE A 191 -7.65 -2.66 1.95
CA ILE A 191 -6.75 -2.94 0.85
C ILE A 191 -6.78 -1.76 -0.13
N LEU A 192 -5.62 -1.18 -0.38
CA LEU A 192 -5.44 -0.19 -1.43
C LEU A 192 -4.85 -0.89 -2.66
N SER A 193 -5.51 -0.78 -3.81
CA SER A 193 -5.09 -1.43 -5.04
C SER A 193 -4.89 -0.41 -6.15
N ILE A 194 -3.79 -0.55 -6.88
CA ILE A 194 -3.48 0.22 -8.08
C ILE A 194 -3.71 -0.72 -9.25
N ALA A 195 -4.76 -0.46 -10.03
CA ALA A 195 -5.10 -1.23 -11.20
C ALA A 195 -4.56 -0.54 -12.46
N ILE A 196 -3.86 -1.31 -13.29
CA ILE A 196 -3.23 -0.87 -14.52
C ILE A 196 -4.01 -1.46 -15.68
N TYR A 197 -4.30 -0.62 -16.68
CA TYR A 197 -4.94 -1.03 -17.91
C TYR A 197 -3.86 -1.44 -18.92
N ASP A 198 -4.00 -2.63 -19.49
CA ASP A 198 -3.19 -3.10 -20.61
C ASP A 198 -4.00 -2.95 -21.92
N PRO A 199 -3.59 -2.03 -22.82
CA PRO A 199 -4.29 -1.78 -24.07
C PRO A 199 -4.09 -2.89 -25.12
N ASP A 200 -3.07 -3.73 -25.00
CA ASP A 200 -2.79 -4.80 -25.95
C ASP A 200 -3.71 -6.01 -25.74
N THR A 201 -4.10 -6.26 -24.48
CA THR A 201 -4.96 -7.39 -24.10
C THR A 201 -6.39 -6.98 -23.72
N ASP A 202 -6.66 -5.67 -23.69
CA ASP A 202 -7.93 -5.08 -23.23
C ASP A 202 -8.36 -5.60 -21.85
N ALA A 203 -7.39 -5.59 -20.93
CA ALA A 203 -7.54 -6.11 -19.59
C ALA A 203 -7.08 -5.10 -18.54
N ILE A 204 -7.68 -5.17 -17.36
CA ILE A 204 -7.18 -4.48 -16.17
C ILE A 204 -6.63 -5.50 -15.18
N PHE A 205 -5.50 -5.20 -14.57
CA PHE A 205 -4.89 -6.07 -13.56
C PHE A 205 -4.37 -5.24 -12.39
N ILE A 206 -4.21 -5.88 -11.22
CA ILE A 206 -3.64 -5.20 -10.05
C ILE A 206 -2.12 -5.19 -10.18
N GLY A 207 -1.59 -4.05 -10.61
CA GLY A 207 -0.15 -3.82 -10.73
C GLY A 207 0.53 -3.61 -9.38
N HIS A 208 -0.19 -3.11 -8.37
CA HIS A 208 0.32 -2.99 -7.01
C HIS A 208 -0.79 -2.98 -5.97
N THR A 209 -0.50 -3.46 -4.76
CA THR A 209 -1.42 -3.36 -3.63
C THR A 209 -0.70 -3.28 -2.28
N GLY A 210 -1.40 -2.80 -1.27
CA GLY A 210 -0.91 -2.78 0.11
C GLY A 210 -2.03 -2.55 1.11
N LEU A 211 -1.70 -2.59 2.39
CA LEU A 211 -2.65 -2.33 3.46
C LEU A 211 -2.62 -0.87 3.86
N LEU A 212 -3.78 -0.22 3.80
CA LEU A 212 -3.99 1.11 4.35
C LEU A 212 -4.63 0.99 5.72
N ILE A 213 -3.92 1.48 6.74
CA ILE A 213 -4.38 1.49 8.12
C ILE A 213 -4.78 2.92 8.50
N LYS A 214 -6.02 3.09 8.93
CA LYS A 214 -6.59 4.39 9.31
C LYS A 214 -6.47 4.64 10.81
N TYR A 215 -5.78 5.73 11.16
CA TYR A 215 -5.78 6.31 12.50
C TYR A 215 -6.58 7.62 12.51
N SER A 216 -6.77 8.17 13.71
CA SER A 216 -7.52 9.43 13.88
C SER A 216 -6.86 10.63 13.20
N ASP A 217 -5.52 10.64 13.11
CA ASP A 217 -4.75 11.79 12.63
C ASP A 217 -3.76 11.45 11.51
N TYR A 218 -3.64 10.19 11.08
CA TYR A 218 -2.78 9.77 9.98
C TYR A 218 -3.27 8.46 9.35
N PHE A 219 -2.68 8.11 8.21
CA PHE A 219 -2.75 6.79 7.59
C PHE A 219 -1.38 6.14 7.59
N LEU A 220 -1.33 4.83 7.78
CA LEU A 220 -0.13 4.01 7.66
C LEU A 220 -0.34 3.02 6.52
N PHE A 221 0.43 3.17 5.44
CA PHE A 221 0.40 2.29 4.29
C PHE A 221 1.55 1.28 4.38
N VAL A 222 1.24 -0.01 4.46
CA VAL A 222 2.21 -1.11 4.57
C VAL A 222 2.20 -1.92 3.29
N GLU A 223 3.37 -2.12 2.69
CA GLU A 223 3.46 -2.70 1.34
C GLU A 223 4.81 -3.39 1.10
N LYS A 224 4.84 -4.22 0.05
CA LYS A 224 6.02 -4.86 -0.52
C LYS A 224 5.89 -4.72 -2.02
N ILE A 225 6.59 -3.79 -2.68
CA ILE A 225 6.26 -3.44 -4.08
C ILE A 225 6.44 -4.63 -5.03
N ALA A 226 7.62 -5.24 -5.00
CA ALA A 226 8.02 -6.36 -5.85
C ALA A 226 8.98 -7.27 -5.08
N PHE A 227 9.25 -8.47 -5.62
CA PHE A 227 10.07 -9.51 -4.99
C PHE A 227 11.43 -9.02 -4.48
N GLU A 228 12.11 -8.20 -5.25
CA GLU A 228 13.43 -7.65 -4.99
C GLU A 228 13.43 -6.33 -4.21
N GLN A 229 12.26 -5.72 -4.00
CA GLN A 229 12.14 -4.47 -3.24
C GLN A 229 11.89 -4.75 -1.77
N PRO A 230 12.35 -3.88 -0.84
CA PRO A 230 12.08 -4.05 0.58
C PRO A 230 10.60 -3.92 0.93
N TYR A 231 10.22 -4.61 2.00
CA TYR A 231 9.01 -4.28 2.74
C TYR A 231 9.14 -2.86 3.29
N GLN A 232 8.08 -2.08 3.16
CA GLN A 232 8.08 -0.69 3.60
C GLN A 232 6.78 -0.29 4.27
N ALA A 233 6.86 0.77 5.06
CA ALA A 233 5.71 1.43 5.63
C ALA A 233 5.82 2.94 5.44
N THR A 234 4.72 3.56 5.03
CA THR A 234 4.62 5.00 4.75
C THR A 234 3.53 5.60 5.61
N LYS A 235 3.86 6.64 6.38
CA LYS A 235 2.93 7.40 7.21
C LYS A 235 2.62 8.73 6.54
N VAL A 236 1.36 8.95 6.22
CA VAL A 236 0.83 10.19 5.61
C VAL A 236 -0.30 10.76 6.46
N TYR A 237 -0.64 12.02 6.28
CA TYR A 237 -1.67 12.71 7.06
C TYR A 237 -2.98 12.91 6.28
N ASN A 238 -2.97 12.59 4.99
CA ASN A 238 -4.15 12.57 4.12
C ASN A 238 -3.87 11.68 2.88
N MET A 239 -4.91 11.39 2.09
CA MET A 239 -4.80 10.54 0.90
C MET A 239 -4.09 11.20 -0.28
N GLU A 240 -4.10 12.54 -0.37
CA GLU A 240 -3.40 13.29 -1.43
C GLU A 240 -1.88 13.08 -1.30
N GLU A 241 -1.34 13.16 -0.09
CA GLU A 241 0.06 12.85 0.20
C GLU A 241 0.44 11.41 -0.19
N LEU A 242 -0.46 10.43 0.02
CA LEU A 242 -0.20 9.06 -0.43
C LEU A 242 -0.22 8.96 -1.95
N PHE A 243 -1.17 9.63 -2.61
CA PHE A 243 -1.26 9.63 -4.07
C PHE A 243 -0.02 10.27 -4.70
N ASP A 244 0.52 11.33 -4.13
CA ASP A 244 1.76 11.97 -4.59
C ASP A 244 2.95 11.00 -4.51
N ILE A 245 3.08 10.26 -3.40
CA ILE A 245 4.13 9.26 -3.20
C ILE A 245 3.97 8.08 -4.16
N LEU A 246 2.73 7.60 -4.39
CA LEU A 246 2.48 6.51 -5.34
C LEU A 246 2.70 6.97 -6.79
N SER A 247 2.37 8.22 -7.10
CA SER A 247 2.56 8.84 -8.41
C SER A 247 4.03 9.07 -8.78
N SER A 248 4.94 9.07 -7.80
CA SER A 248 6.37 9.19 -8.08
C SER A 248 7.00 7.91 -8.62
N ARG A 249 6.24 6.82 -8.72
CA ARG A 249 6.70 5.49 -9.14
C ARG A 249 6.42 5.30 -10.63
N PRO A 250 7.44 5.42 -11.51
CA PRO A 250 7.23 5.35 -12.96
C PRO A 250 6.70 4.00 -13.43
N GLU A 251 6.92 2.91 -12.68
CA GLU A 251 6.49 1.55 -13.02
C GLU A 251 4.96 1.36 -13.10
N TYR A 252 4.17 2.30 -12.59
CA TYR A 252 2.71 2.24 -12.68
C TYR A 252 2.13 2.87 -13.96
N PHE A 253 2.96 3.56 -14.73
CA PHE A 253 2.52 4.31 -15.91
C PHE A 253 3.04 3.64 -17.18
N GLY A 254 2.15 3.43 -18.15
CA GLY A 254 2.50 3.03 -19.49
C GLY A 254 2.85 4.23 -20.38
N GLU A 255 2.54 4.14 -21.68
CA GLU A 255 2.85 5.22 -22.62
C GLU A 255 2.03 6.50 -22.39
N GLU A 256 2.52 7.63 -22.91
CA GLU A 256 1.84 8.91 -22.79
C GLU A 256 0.43 8.85 -23.40
N GLY A 257 -0.58 9.14 -22.59
CA GLY A 257 -1.99 9.14 -23.00
C GLY A 257 -2.74 7.84 -22.68
N GLU A 258 -2.06 6.82 -22.15
CA GLU A 258 -2.73 5.64 -21.60
C GLU A 258 -3.56 6.00 -20.36
N ALA A 259 -4.64 5.25 -20.15
CA ALA A 259 -5.58 5.52 -19.08
C ALA A 259 -5.09 4.94 -17.75
N GLY A 260 -5.38 5.65 -16.65
CA GLY A 260 -4.98 5.23 -15.31
C GLY A 260 -3.57 5.70 -14.94
N PRO A 261 -2.91 5.02 -13.99
CA PRO A 261 -3.41 3.88 -13.21
C PRO A 261 -4.49 4.30 -12.20
N PHE A 262 -5.44 3.40 -11.93
CA PHE A 262 -6.62 3.66 -11.12
C PHE A 262 -6.43 3.16 -9.69
N VAL A 263 -6.84 3.95 -8.71
CA VAL A 263 -6.69 3.62 -7.29
C VAL A 263 -8.03 3.22 -6.70
N TYR A 264 -8.05 2.07 -6.04
CA TYR A 264 -9.20 1.52 -5.36
C TYR A 264 -8.93 1.33 -3.87
N ASN A 265 -9.94 1.55 -3.05
CA ASN A 265 -9.93 1.25 -1.62
C ASN A 265 -11.06 0.26 -1.32
N ASN A 266 -10.74 -0.98 -0.93
CA ASN A 266 -11.71 -2.07 -0.81
C ASN A 266 -12.64 -2.20 -2.04
N GLY A 267 -12.05 -2.13 -3.24
CA GLY A 267 -12.78 -2.22 -4.51
C GLY A 267 -13.51 -0.94 -4.92
N GLU A 268 -13.64 0.07 -4.07
CA GLU A 268 -14.21 1.37 -4.44
C GLU A 268 -13.18 2.22 -5.18
N TYR A 269 -13.50 2.68 -6.38
CA TYR A 269 -12.65 3.64 -7.11
C TYR A 269 -12.60 4.98 -6.36
N ILE A 270 -11.38 5.42 -6.02
CA ILE A 270 -11.16 6.67 -5.26
C ILE A 270 -10.32 7.71 -6.00
N GLY A 271 -9.79 7.38 -7.18
CA GLY A 271 -9.11 8.35 -8.04
C GLY A 271 -8.08 7.72 -8.97
N THR A 272 -7.39 8.56 -9.71
CA THR A 272 -6.38 8.18 -10.70
C THR A 272 -5.06 8.86 -10.35
N LEU A 273 -3.95 8.10 -10.38
CA LEU A 273 -2.62 8.67 -10.18
C LEU A 273 -2.25 9.54 -11.38
N LYS A 274 -1.40 10.54 -11.16
CA LYS A 274 -0.94 11.43 -12.23
C LYS A 274 0.57 11.34 -12.31
N ASN A 275 1.11 11.14 -13.51
CA ASN A 275 2.55 11.12 -13.67
C ASN A 275 3.11 12.51 -13.29
N ASN A 276 3.95 12.52 -12.25
CA ASN A 276 4.56 13.73 -11.71
C ASN A 276 5.94 14.03 -12.35
N ASN A 277 6.37 13.20 -13.31
CA ASN A 277 7.67 13.29 -13.99
C ASN A 277 7.61 13.97 -15.36
#